data_AF-A0A3S3PKU2-F1
#
_entry.id   AF-A0A3S3PKU2-F1
#
_cell.length_a   1.000
_cell.length_b   1.000
_cell.length_c   1.000
_cell.angle_alpha   90.00
_cell.angle_beta   90.00
_cell.angle_gamma   90.00
#
_symmetry.space_group_name_H-M   'P 1'
#
loop_
_entity.id
_entity.type
_entity.pdbx_description
1 polymer ?
#
loop_
_entity_poly.entity_id
_entity_poly.type
_entity_poly.pdbx_seq_one_letter_code
_entity_poly.pdbx_strand_id
1 'polypeptide(L)' 'MAAVRKTLFFSVLLLSFIFIASVTRVDGALCQRPSRLFRGLCFRSSNCASVCHGEHFADGYCHGLRRRCICRKPC' A
#
# COMPACT_ATOMS: atom_id res chain seq x y z
N MET A 1 13.09 -27.94 37.81
CA MET A 1 13.53 -26.77 37.03
C MET A 1 13.36 -26.92 35.50
N ALA A 2 13.34 -28.14 34.93
CA ALA A 2 13.15 -28.34 33.49
C ALA A 2 11.73 -28.07 32.95
N ALA A 3 10.69 -28.20 33.77
CA ALA A 3 9.29 -27.96 33.38
C ALA A 3 9.03 -26.47 33.07
N VAL A 4 9.48 -25.57 33.94
CA VAL A 4 9.31 -24.09 33.80
C VAL A 4 9.97 -23.56 32.51
N ARG A 5 11.13 -24.10 32.13
CA ARG A 5 11.85 -23.71 30.91
C ARG A 5 11.11 -24.11 29.63
N LYS A 6 10.39 -25.24 29.64
CA LYS A 6 9.52 -25.67 28.53
C LYS A 6 8.27 -24.79 28.45
N THR A 7 7.63 -24.47 29.58
CA THR A 7 6.46 -23.58 29.60
C THR A 7 6.80 -22.18 29.12
N LEU A 8 7.96 -21.64 29.51
CA LEU A 8 8.46 -20.35 29.00
C LEU A 8 8.76 -20.39 27.50
N PHE A 9 9.38 -21.47 27.00
CA PHE A 9 9.65 -21.62 25.57
C PHE A 9 8.37 -21.69 24.74
N PHE A 10 7.37 -22.47 25.19
CA PHE A 10 6.05 -22.51 24.55
C PHE A 10 5.32 -21.16 24.64
N SER A 11 5.41 -20.47 25.77
CA SER A 11 4.82 -19.14 25.96
C SER A 11 5.43 -18.11 25.02
N VAL A 12 6.77 -18.09 24.86
CA VAL A 12 7.47 -17.20 23.93
C VAL A 12 7.12 -17.53 22.48
N LEU A 13 7.04 -18.82 22.12
CA LEU A 13 6.61 -19.23 20.78
C LEU A 13 5.18 -18.78 20.48
N LEU A 14 4.24 -18.95 21.41
CA LEU A 14 2.86 -18.48 21.28
C LEU A 14 2.79 -16.96 21.10
N LEU A 15 3.50 -16.19 21.94
CA LEU A 15 3.56 -14.73 21.84
C LEU A 15 4.16 -14.28 20.50
N SER A 16 5.19 -14.96 20.00
CA SER A 16 5.80 -14.65 18.71
C SER A 16 4.85 -14.91 17.53
N PHE A 17 4.05 -15.98 17.59
CA PHE A 17 3.10 -16.32 16.54
C PHE A 17 1.95 -15.30 16.47
N ILE A 18 1.44 -14.87 17.63
CA ILE A 18 0.41 -13.83 17.74
C ILE A 18 0.92 -12.50 17.16
N PHE A 19 2.19 -12.16 17.42
CA PHE A 19 2.80 -10.95 16.90
C PHE A 19 2.97 -10.99 15.37
N ILE A 20 3.33 -12.13 14.79
CA ILE A 20 3.43 -12.28 13.33
C ILE A 20 2.05 -12.22 12.66
N ALA A 21 1.02 -12.78 13.29
CA ALA A 21 -0.34 -12.75 12.78
C ALA A 21 -0.95 -11.33 12.74
N SER A 22 -0.50 -10.41 13.59
CA SER A 22 -1.01 -9.02 13.63
C SER A 22 -0.37 -8.09 12.60
N VAL A 23 0.80 -8.43 12.05
CA VAL A 23 1.52 -7.61 11.08
C VAL A 23 1.18 -7.91 9.62
N THR A 24 0.27 -8.84 9.35
CA THR A 24 -0.22 -9.10 7.98
C THR A 24 -1.13 -7.97 7.53
N ARG A 25 -0.53 -6.92 6.95
CA ARG A 25 -1.29 -5.92 6.20
C ARG A 25 -1.67 -6.51 4.86
N VAL A 26 -2.97 -6.70 4.65
CA VAL A 26 -3.52 -6.92 3.32
C VAL A 26 -3.64 -5.54 2.69
N ASP A 27 -2.66 -5.14 1.87
CA ASP A 27 -2.89 -4.02 0.96
C ASP A 27 -4.01 -4.46 0.01
N GLY A 28 -5.15 -3.75 0.06
CA GLY A 28 -6.29 -3.99 -0.82
C GLY A 28 -5.88 -3.91 -2.28
N ALA A 29 -6.65 -4.54 -3.17
CA ALA A 29 -6.37 -4.46 -4.60
C ALA A 29 -6.39 -2.98 -5.03
N LEU A 30 -5.41 -2.56 -5.82
CA LEU A 30 -5.36 -1.19 -6.33
C LEU A 30 -5.71 -1.18 -7.81
N CYS A 31 -6.79 -0.50 -8.14
CA CYS A 31 -7.21 -0.28 -9.50
C CYS A 31 -6.52 0.97 -10.05
N GLN A 32 -5.85 0.83 -11.19
CA GLN A 32 -5.04 1.90 -11.81
C GLN A 32 -5.58 2.26 -13.19
N ARG A 33 -5.68 3.56 -13.50
CA ARG A 33 -6.05 4.06 -14.84
C ARG A 33 -5.29 5.33 -15.18
N PRO A 34 -4.97 5.59 -16.47
CA PRO A 34 -4.46 6.88 -16.89
C PRO A 34 -5.51 7.97 -16.65
N SER A 35 -5.07 9.12 -16.13
CA SER A 35 -5.91 10.31 -15.95
C SER A 35 -6.48 10.79 -17.28
N ARG A 36 -7.76 11.20 -17.26
CA ARG A 36 -8.44 11.82 -18.41
C ARG A 36 -8.29 13.33 -18.43
N LEU A 37 -8.10 13.96 -17.26
CA LEU A 37 -8.03 15.41 -17.14
C LEU A 37 -6.58 15.93 -17.21
N PHE A 38 -5.59 15.11 -16.88
CA PHE A 38 -4.18 15.49 -16.90
C PHE A 38 -3.66 15.68 -18.32
N ARG A 39 -2.98 16.81 -18.57
CA ARG A 39 -2.43 17.17 -19.88
C ARG A 39 -0.92 17.38 -19.80
N GLY A 40 -0.22 16.94 -20.83
CA GLY A 40 1.23 17.09 -20.94
C GLY A 40 2.03 16.02 -20.19
N LEU A 41 3.31 16.31 -19.97
CA LEU A 41 4.26 15.41 -19.30
C LEU A 41 4.17 15.58 -17.78
N CYS A 42 4.07 14.47 -17.07
CA CYS A 42 4.00 14.40 -15.62
C CYS A 42 5.40 14.43 -15.01
N PHE A 43 5.77 15.57 -14.42
CA PHE A 43 7.03 15.73 -13.69
C PHE A 43 6.86 15.69 -12.17
N ARG A 44 5.64 15.95 -11.68
CA ARG A 44 5.35 16.07 -10.25
C ARG A 44 4.13 15.23 -9.87
N SER A 45 4.35 14.15 -9.13
CA SER A 45 3.27 13.23 -8.72
C SER A 45 2.20 13.92 -7.87
N SER A 46 2.54 14.93 -7.06
CA SER A 46 1.54 15.67 -6.27
C SER A 46 0.53 16.41 -7.16
N ASN A 47 0.95 16.93 -8.31
CA ASN A 47 0.03 17.56 -9.26
C ASN A 47 -0.88 16.51 -9.93
N CYS A 48 -0.31 15.36 -10.30
CA CYS A 48 -1.08 14.22 -10.79
C CYS A 48 -2.10 13.73 -9.76
N ALA A 49 -1.72 13.58 -8.48
CA ALA A 49 -2.62 13.20 -7.40
C ALA A 49 -3.78 14.21 -7.24
N SER A 50 -3.49 15.52 -7.25
CA SER A 50 -4.54 16.55 -7.20
C SER A 50 -5.57 16.43 -8.34
N VAL A 51 -5.12 16.13 -9.56
CA VAL A 51 -6.01 15.90 -10.70
C VAL A 51 -6.81 14.60 -10.53
N CYS A 52 -6.14 13.52 -10.10
CA CYS A 52 -6.77 12.23 -9.85
C CYS A 52 -7.84 12.27 -8.75
N HIS A 53 -7.68 13.10 -7.72
CA HIS A 53 -8.71 13.35 -6.73
C HIS A 53 -9.99 13.92 -7.37
N GLY A 54 -9.85 14.83 -8.33
CA GLY A 54 -10.96 15.36 -9.13
C GLY A 54 -11.61 14.31 -10.06
N GLU A 55 -10.93 13.21 -10.35
CA GLU A 55 -11.45 12.08 -11.15
C GLU A 55 -12.02 10.94 -10.29
N HIS A 56 -12.25 11.17 -9.00
CA HIS A 56 -12.72 10.16 -8.03
C HIS A 56 -11.73 9.00 -7.82
N PHE A 57 -10.43 9.29 -7.85
CA PHE A 57 -9.37 8.38 -7.43
C PHE A 57 -8.76 8.82 -6.09
N ALA A 58 -8.23 7.85 -5.35
CA ALA A 58 -7.66 8.09 -4.03
C ALA A 58 -6.27 8.70 -4.11
N ASP A 59 -5.53 8.47 -5.20
CA ASP A 59 -4.16 8.99 -5.38
C ASP A 59 -3.75 8.96 -6.87
N GLY A 60 -2.58 9.50 -7.20
CA GLY A 60 -2.00 9.45 -8.53
C GLY A 60 -0.48 9.67 -8.57
N TYR A 61 0.18 9.11 -9.58
CA TYR A 61 1.63 9.23 -9.75
C TYR A 61 2.05 9.31 -11.22
N CYS A 62 3.23 9.89 -11.46
CA CYS A 62 3.84 9.93 -12.79
C CYS A 62 4.50 8.59 -13.13
N HIS A 63 4.15 8.00 -14.29
CA HIS A 63 4.62 6.67 -14.68
C HIS A 63 5.21 6.63 -16.10
N GLY A 64 6.26 5.81 -16.25
CA GLY A 64 6.86 5.43 -17.52
C GLY A 64 7.67 6.53 -18.22
N LEU A 65 8.26 6.16 -19.37
CA LEU A 65 9.10 7.05 -20.19
C LEU A 65 8.32 8.24 -20.77
N ARG A 66 7.04 8.02 -21.13
CA ARG A 66 6.15 9.08 -21.62
C ARG A 66 5.59 9.98 -20.51
N ARG A 67 6.04 9.80 -19.26
CA ARG A 67 5.63 10.58 -18.09
C ARG A 67 4.11 10.77 -18.02
N ARG A 68 3.34 9.68 -18.07
CA ARG A 68 1.87 9.77 -17.98
C ARG A 68 1.43 9.85 -16.53
N CYS A 69 0.37 10.58 -16.25
CA CYS A 69 -0.28 10.56 -14.95
C CYS A 69 -1.18 9.31 -14.83
N ILE A 70 -0.93 8.47 -13.83
CA ILE A 70 -1.70 7.27 -13.52
C ILE A 70 -2.40 7.48 -12.19
N CYS A 71 -3.73 7.44 -12.20
CA CYS A 71 -4.57 7.50 -11.03
C CYS A 71 -4.77 6.10 -10.46
N ARG A 72 -4.83 5.99 -9.13
CA ARG A 72 -5.06 4.73 -8.41
C ARG A 72 -6.07 4.90 -7.28
N LYS A 73 -6.84 3.85 -7.04
CA LYS A 73 -7.77 3.79 -5.90
C LYS A 73 -7.93 2.35 -5.42
N PRO A 74 -8.34 2.15 -4.15
CA PRO A 74 -8.77 0.85 -3.69
C PRO A 74 -9.91 0.30 -4.56
N CYS A 75 -9.80 -0.99 -4.83
CA CYS A 75 -10.86 -1.89 -5.25
C CYS A 75 -10.73 -3.17 -4.39
#